data_AF-A0A327L2I5-F1
#
_entry.id   AF-A0A327L2I5-F1
#
_cell.length_a   1.000
_cell.length_b   1.000
_cell.length_c   1.000
_cell.angle_alpha   90.00
_cell.angle_beta   90.00
_cell.angle_gamma   90.00
#
_symmetry.space_group_name_H-M   'P 1'
#
loop_
_entity.id
_entity.type
_entity.pdbx_description
1 polymer ?
#
loop_
_entity_poly.entity_id
_entity_poly.type
_entity_poly.pdbx_seq_one_letter_code
_entity_poly.pdbx_strand_id
1 'polypeptide(L)'
;MTSPDPIGDTDPAAPIPYMARTRAYYLALGYDTPYVWAHHDDVPFTPLLQPLAQSRVTLVTTAAPYQPDKGPQGPGAPYNAAAKFYTVYSGDTALDHDVRIAHVGIDRRHTSMEDSGTWFPLPLLRRAAADGRLRLAPRFHGFPTNRSHRQTELDAAELFERCFADRTDAAVLVANCPVCHQSLSLAARLLEQNGIPTVVMGCARDIVEHCGVPRFLFSDFPLGNAAGRPHDPESQRLTLDLALDLLATATGPRTTVVSPLAWSADPAWKRDYANPALLAPAELARLRAEAEAARVTARDLRATTLPAR
;
A
#
# COMPACT_ATOMS: atom_id res chain seq x y z
N MET A 1 -22.57 6.83 -27.93
CA MET A 1 -22.99 6.04 -26.75
C MET A 1 -21.86 5.11 -26.39
N THR A 2 -21.07 5.46 -25.37
CA THR A 2 -20.01 4.59 -24.84
C THR A 2 -20.64 3.34 -24.26
N SER A 3 -20.21 2.17 -24.72
CA SER A 3 -20.62 0.88 -24.16
C SER A 3 -20.40 0.89 -22.64
N PRO A 4 -21.34 0.40 -21.81
CA PRO A 4 -21.17 0.36 -20.36
C PRO A 4 -19.90 -0.43 -20.00
N ASP A 5 -19.13 0.08 -19.04
CA ASP A 5 -17.94 -0.60 -18.52
C ASP A 5 -18.38 -1.91 -17.85
N PRO A 6 -17.97 -3.09 -18.35
CA PRO A 6 -18.46 -4.38 -17.89
C PRO A 6 -18.04 -4.72 -16.45
N ILE A 7 -17.20 -3.89 -15.81
CA ILE A 7 -16.64 -4.12 -14.47
C ILE A 7 -17.54 -3.53 -13.36
N GLY A 8 -18.65 -2.85 -13.73
CA GLY A 8 -19.60 -2.30 -12.75
C GLY A 8 -19.18 -0.97 -12.14
N ASP A 9 -18.21 -0.28 -12.74
CA ASP A 9 -17.73 1.06 -12.33
C ASP A 9 -18.70 2.18 -12.76
N THR A 10 -19.99 1.95 -12.54
CA THR A 10 -21.09 2.79 -13.05
C THR A 10 -21.55 3.85 -12.06
N ASP A 11 -21.24 3.69 -10.77
CA ASP A 11 -21.50 4.67 -9.73
C ASP A 11 -20.22 5.48 -9.43
N PRO A 12 -20.16 6.76 -9.81
CA PRO A 12 -18.99 7.60 -9.56
C PRO A 12 -18.70 7.82 -8.05
N ALA A 13 -19.70 7.63 -7.19
CA ALA A 13 -19.56 7.73 -5.75
C ALA A 13 -18.96 6.46 -5.11
N ALA A 14 -19.05 5.30 -5.79
CA ALA A 14 -18.48 4.07 -5.29
C ALA A 14 -16.94 4.07 -5.41
N PRO A 15 -16.22 3.43 -4.48
CA PRO A 15 -14.80 3.13 -4.65
C PRO A 15 -14.55 2.22 -5.85
N ILE A 16 -13.37 2.32 -6.47
CA ILE A 16 -12.97 1.43 -7.56
C ILE A 16 -13.01 -0.04 -7.07
N PRO A 17 -13.65 -0.97 -7.80
CA PRO A 17 -13.59 -2.40 -7.50
C PRO A 17 -12.25 -2.99 -7.98
N TYR A 18 -11.16 -2.68 -7.26
CA TYR A 18 -9.80 -3.02 -7.67
C TYR A 18 -9.59 -4.51 -7.94
N MET A 19 -10.25 -5.43 -7.24
CA MET A 19 -10.16 -6.87 -7.51
C MET A 19 -10.66 -7.20 -8.92
N ALA A 20 -11.84 -6.68 -9.30
CA ALA A 20 -12.43 -6.90 -10.61
C ALA A 20 -11.67 -6.13 -11.71
N ARG A 21 -11.31 -4.87 -11.44
CA ARG A 21 -10.54 -4.01 -12.36
C ARG A 21 -9.18 -4.62 -12.68
N THR A 22 -8.43 -5.05 -11.66
CA THR A 22 -7.13 -5.70 -11.81
C THR A 22 -7.25 -7.01 -12.57
N ARG A 23 -8.26 -7.83 -12.28
CA ARG A 23 -8.51 -9.09 -13.01
C ARG A 23 -8.74 -8.83 -14.50
N ALA A 24 -9.65 -7.92 -14.85
CA ALA A 24 -9.95 -7.63 -16.24
C ALA A 24 -8.73 -7.05 -16.99
N TYR A 25 -7.98 -6.16 -16.34
CA TYR A 25 -6.78 -5.56 -16.91
C TYR A 25 -5.72 -6.62 -17.24
N TYR A 26 -5.39 -7.50 -16.29
CA TYR A 26 -4.38 -8.53 -16.52
C TYR A 26 -4.83 -9.62 -17.51
N LEU A 27 -6.13 -9.96 -17.56
CA LEU A 27 -6.66 -10.81 -18.63
C LEU A 27 -6.47 -10.15 -20.01
N ALA A 28 -6.74 -8.85 -20.12
CA ALA A 28 -6.51 -8.10 -21.36
C ALA A 28 -5.01 -8.08 -21.74
N LEU A 29 -4.11 -8.04 -20.75
CA LEU A 29 -2.66 -8.17 -20.97
C LEU A 29 -2.18 -9.61 -21.28
N GLY A 30 -3.07 -10.59 -21.36
CA GLY A 30 -2.71 -11.97 -21.73
C GLY A 30 -2.23 -12.84 -20.57
N TYR A 31 -2.57 -12.49 -19.32
CA TYR A 31 -2.36 -13.36 -18.18
C TYR A 31 -3.59 -14.23 -17.95
N ASP A 32 -3.47 -15.53 -18.23
CA ASP A 32 -4.60 -16.47 -18.20
C ASP A 32 -5.05 -16.87 -16.78
N THR A 33 -4.18 -16.69 -15.79
CA THR A 33 -4.45 -17.03 -14.40
C THR A 33 -4.70 -15.75 -13.59
N PRO A 34 -5.96 -15.50 -13.16
CA PRO A 34 -6.26 -14.39 -12.27
C PRO A 34 -5.50 -14.48 -10.95
N TYR A 35 -5.15 -13.32 -10.39
CA TYR A 35 -4.60 -13.26 -9.05
C TYR A 35 -5.66 -13.71 -8.02
N VAL A 36 -5.28 -14.64 -7.15
CA VAL A 36 -6.14 -15.12 -6.06
C VAL A 36 -5.89 -14.25 -4.84
N TRP A 37 -6.89 -13.45 -4.48
CA TRP A 37 -6.84 -12.63 -3.27
C TRP A 37 -6.98 -13.50 -2.03
N ALA A 38 -6.35 -13.09 -0.92
CA ALA A 38 -6.44 -13.82 0.33
C ALA A 38 -7.76 -13.44 0.98
N HIS A 39 -8.38 -14.42 1.63
CA HIS A 39 -9.62 -14.23 2.37
C HIS A 39 -9.51 -15.02 3.66
N HIS A 40 -9.91 -14.38 4.75
CA HIS A 40 -9.98 -15.00 6.06
C HIS A 40 -11.32 -14.67 6.70
N ASP A 41 -12.01 -15.69 7.20
CA ASP A 41 -13.27 -15.52 7.92
C ASP A 41 -13.02 -14.85 9.28
N ASP A 42 -12.04 -15.35 10.04
CA ASP A 42 -11.61 -14.79 11.31
C ASP A 42 -10.55 -13.69 11.14
N VAL A 43 -10.61 -12.66 11.96
CA VAL A 43 -9.67 -11.53 11.94
C VAL A 43 -9.09 -11.31 13.33
N PRO A 44 -7.76 -11.43 13.50
CA PRO A 44 -7.12 -11.17 14.79
C PRO A 44 -7.28 -9.70 15.16
N PHE A 45 -7.42 -9.44 16.46
CA PHE A 45 -7.54 -8.09 17.00
C PHE A 45 -6.92 -8.04 18.38
N THR A 46 -5.88 -7.22 18.50
CA THR A 46 -5.25 -6.83 19.75
C THR A 46 -5.62 -5.37 20.04
N PRO A 47 -6.25 -5.07 21.18
CA PRO A 47 -6.51 -3.69 21.59
C PRO A 47 -5.22 -2.96 21.96
N LEU A 48 -5.17 -1.65 21.75
CA LEU A 48 -4.07 -0.83 22.26
C LEU A 48 -4.24 -0.65 23.78
N LEU A 49 -3.37 -1.28 24.57
CA LEU A 49 -3.53 -1.37 26.03
C LEU A 49 -3.11 -0.12 26.81
N GLN A 50 -2.36 0.78 26.18
CA GLN A 50 -1.84 1.99 26.80
C GLN A 50 -2.22 3.23 25.96
N PRO A 51 -2.25 4.44 26.55
CA PRO A 51 -2.52 5.65 25.80
C PRO A 51 -1.55 5.80 24.62
N LEU A 52 -2.04 6.24 23.45
CA LEU A 52 -1.22 6.39 22.25
C LEU A 52 0.04 7.23 22.48
N ALA A 53 -0.07 8.30 23.28
CA ALA A 53 1.05 9.17 23.67
C ALA A 53 2.21 8.42 24.38
N GLN A 54 1.93 7.26 24.96
CA GLN A 54 2.92 6.40 25.61
C GLN A 54 3.39 5.23 24.73
N SER A 55 2.64 4.92 23.66
CA SER A 55 2.94 3.85 22.72
C SER A 55 4.05 4.20 21.75
N ARG A 56 4.97 3.25 21.55
CA ARG A 56 5.96 3.25 20.48
C ARG A 56 5.34 2.77 19.16
N VAL A 57 5.17 3.69 18.22
CA VAL A 57 4.57 3.42 16.91
C VAL A 57 5.65 3.30 15.85
N THR A 58 5.64 2.22 15.06
CA THR A 58 6.49 2.08 13.87
C THR A 58 5.72 2.36 12.57
N LEU A 59 6.44 2.85 11.57
CA LEU A 59 5.94 2.95 10.20
C LEU A 59 6.35 1.71 9.41
N VAL A 60 5.40 1.06 8.76
CA VAL A 60 5.63 0.03 7.75
C VAL A 60 5.18 0.57 6.41
N THR A 61 6.07 0.63 5.42
CA THR A 61 5.78 1.14 4.08
C THR A 61 6.06 0.08 3.02
N THR A 62 5.34 0.13 1.91
CA THR A 62 5.76 -0.59 0.69
C THR A 62 6.53 0.31 -0.28
N ALA A 63 7.00 1.49 0.13
CA ALA A 63 7.87 2.30 -0.71
C ALA A 63 9.24 1.63 -0.88
N ALA A 64 9.89 1.80 -2.03
CA ALA A 64 11.18 1.23 -2.34
C ALA A 64 12.29 2.29 -2.16
N PRO A 65 13.45 1.97 -1.58
CA PRO A 65 14.58 2.88 -1.55
C PRO A 65 15.00 3.28 -2.96
N TYR A 66 15.23 4.58 -3.18
CA TYR A 66 15.72 5.08 -4.46
C TYR A 66 17.11 4.51 -4.78
N GLN A 67 17.29 4.06 -6.02
CA GLN A 67 18.54 3.47 -6.50
C GLN A 67 19.00 4.21 -7.77
N PRO A 68 20.00 5.12 -7.69
CA PRO A 68 20.35 6.00 -8.81
C PRO A 68 20.84 5.26 -10.06
N ASP A 69 21.38 4.06 -9.88
CA ASP A 69 21.87 3.17 -10.93
C ASP A 69 20.76 2.40 -11.66
N LYS A 70 19.50 2.48 -11.20
CA LYS A 70 18.38 1.71 -11.75
C LYS A 70 17.46 2.49 -12.69
N GLY A 71 17.88 3.68 -13.14
CA GLY A 71 17.12 4.49 -14.08
C GLY A 71 15.93 5.26 -13.43
N PRO A 72 15.03 5.82 -14.25
CA PRO A 72 13.96 6.73 -13.77
C PRO A 72 13.04 6.08 -12.73
N GLN A 73 12.80 6.80 -11.62
CA GLN A 73 11.96 6.38 -10.48
C GLN A 73 11.13 7.53 -9.87
N GLY A 74 11.24 8.75 -10.42
CA GLY A 74 10.58 9.96 -9.94
C GLY A 74 9.33 10.35 -10.74
N PRO A 75 8.92 11.64 -10.67
CA PRO A 75 7.77 12.16 -11.40
C PRO A 75 7.80 11.81 -12.89
N GLY A 76 6.66 11.33 -13.41
CA GLY A 76 6.51 10.91 -14.80
C GLY A 76 7.29 9.65 -15.21
N ALA A 77 8.01 8.99 -14.30
CA ALA A 77 8.76 7.79 -14.64
C ALA A 77 7.82 6.61 -14.99
N PRO A 78 8.14 5.83 -16.04
CA PRO A 78 7.41 4.61 -16.34
C PRO A 78 7.59 3.57 -15.21
N TYR A 79 6.79 2.51 -15.26
CA TYR A 79 7.00 1.39 -14.34
C TYR A 79 8.40 0.76 -14.54
N ASN A 80 9.13 0.66 -13.44
CA ASN A 80 10.49 0.13 -13.41
C ASN A 80 10.57 -1.07 -12.45
N ALA A 81 10.62 -2.28 -13.02
CA ALA A 81 10.72 -3.51 -12.23
C ALA A 81 12.04 -3.64 -11.45
N ALA A 82 13.13 -3.02 -11.93
CA ALA A 82 14.45 -3.15 -11.32
C ALA A 82 14.55 -2.42 -9.98
N ALA A 83 13.81 -1.32 -9.83
CA ALA A 83 13.77 -0.48 -8.63
C ALA A 83 13.00 -1.10 -7.44
N LYS A 84 12.46 -2.32 -7.59
CA LYS A 84 11.80 -3.04 -6.50
C LYS A 84 12.80 -3.60 -5.50
N PHE A 85 12.26 -3.96 -4.34
CA PHE A 85 12.95 -4.72 -3.30
C PHE A 85 12.14 -5.97 -2.96
N TYR A 86 12.82 -7.02 -2.49
CA TYR A 86 12.24 -8.36 -2.30
C TYR A 86 12.34 -8.88 -0.88
N THR A 87 13.09 -8.20 0.00
CA THR A 87 13.30 -8.56 1.40
C THR A 87 12.90 -7.41 2.31
N VAL A 88 12.51 -7.70 3.55
CA VAL A 88 12.21 -6.65 4.52
C VAL A 88 13.46 -5.81 4.79
N TYR A 89 13.34 -4.49 4.71
CA TYR A 89 14.40 -3.57 5.06
C TYR A 89 13.99 -2.68 6.24
N SER A 90 14.96 -2.04 6.89
CA SER A 90 14.71 -1.06 7.94
C SER A 90 15.51 0.21 7.68
N GLY A 91 15.01 1.36 8.12
CA GLY A 91 15.75 2.62 8.12
C GLY A 91 15.54 3.40 9.40
N ASP A 92 16.51 4.25 9.76
CA ASP A 92 16.50 5.06 10.97
C ASP A 92 15.42 6.16 10.89
N THR A 93 14.48 6.19 11.83
CA THR A 93 13.40 7.19 11.83
C THR A 93 13.88 8.61 12.10
N ALA A 94 15.08 8.81 12.63
CA ALA A 94 15.65 10.14 12.84
C ALA A 94 16.07 10.82 11.53
N LEU A 95 16.32 10.04 10.47
CA LEU A 95 16.84 10.52 9.19
C LEU A 95 15.75 10.68 8.13
N ASP A 96 16.03 11.50 7.12
CA ASP A 96 15.25 11.53 5.90
C ASP A 96 15.68 10.40 4.96
N HIS A 97 14.70 9.80 4.27
CA HIS A 97 14.92 8.68 3.36
C HIS A 97 14.31 8.96 2.00
N ASP A 98 15.09 8.75 0.95
CA ASP A 98 14.58 8.80 -0.41
C ASP A 98 13.94 7.45 -0.77
N VAL A 99 12.61 7.40 -0.66
CA VAL A 99 11.80 6.23 -1.03
C VAL A 99 10.76 6.58 -2.10
N ARG A 100 10.55 5.65 -3.04
CA ARG A 100 9.74 5.83 -4.24
C ARG A 100 8.69 4.73 -4.38
N ILE A 101 7.59 5.02 -5.07
CA ILE A 101 6.56 4.02 -5.38
C ILE A 101 6.87 3.29 -6.70
N ALA A 102 7.84 2.37 -6.66
CA ALA A 102 8.30 1.60 -7.83
C ALA A 102 7.36 0.43 -8.24
N HIS A 103 6.19 0.30 -7.61
CA HIS A 103 5.28 -0.83 -7.82
C HIS A 103 4.53 -0.74 -9.16
N VAL A 104 4.14 -1.90 -9.73
CA VAL A 104 3.49 -1.94 -11.05
C VAL A 104 2.10 -1.29 -11.05
N GLY A 105 1.35 -1.48 -9.97
CA GLY A 105 -0.08 -1.12 -9.92
C GLY A 105 -0.34 0.26 -9.34
N ILE A 106 0.66 1.13 -9.27
CA ILE A 106 0.46 2.54 -8.91
C ILE A 106 -0.34 3.21 -10.02
N ASP A 107 -1.26 4.10 -9.64
CA ASP A 107 -1.95 4.96 -10.58
C ASP A 107 -1.01 6.08 -11.04
N ARG A 108 -0.17 5.78 -12.03
CA ARG A 108 0.80 6.73 -12.59
C ARG A 108 0.16 7.87 -13.37
N ARG A 109 -1.14 7.77 -13.69
CA ARG A 109 -1.85 8.84 -14.41
C ARG A 109 -2.30 9.94 -13.45
N HIS A 110 -2.74 9.55 -12.26
CA HIS A 110 -3.28 10.48 -11.27
C HIS A 110 -2.39 10.70 -10.05
N THR A 111 -1.29 9.95 -9.91
CA THR A 111 -0.26 10.19 -8.87
C THR A 111 0.94 10.88 -9.47
N SER A 112 1.25 12.12 -9.03
CA SER A 112 2.37 12.90 -9.57
C SER A 112 3.76 12.33 -9.20
N MET A 113 3.85 11.61 -8.07
CA MET A 113 5.11 11.12 -7.50
C MET A 113 6.09 12.23 -7.11
N GLU A 114 5.60 13.45 -6.90
CA GLU A 114 6.40 14.63 -6.51
C GLU A 114 6.51 14.81 -5.00
N ASP A 115 5.58 14.24 -4.22
CA ASP A 115 5.51 14.39 -2.77
C ASP A 115 5.47 13.03 -2.07
N SER A 116 6.57 12.64 -1.44
CA SER A 116 6.65 11.37 -0.71
C SER A 116 5.80 11.31 0.55
N GLY A 117 5.29 12.44 1.03
CA GLY A 117 4.35 12.51 2.14
C GLY A 117 3.08 11.68 1.91
N THR A 118 2.71 11.41 0.66
CA THR A 118 1.49 10.65 0.31
C THR A 118 1.65 9.12 0.37
N TRP A 119 2.88 8.59 0.41
CA TRP A 119 3.18 7.15 0.54
C TRP A 119 4.18 6.79 1.66
N PHE A 120 4.83 7.79 2.24
CA PHE A 120 5.84 7.65 3.27
C PHE A 120 5.74 8.80 4.29
N PRO A 121 4.72 8.79 5.18
CA PRO A 121 4.44 9.89 6.10
C PRO A 121 5.40 9.94 7.31
N LEU A 122 6.65 9.48 7.18
CA LEU A 122 7.65 9.51 8.26
C LEU A 122 7.90 10.93 8.80
N PRO A 123 8.04 11.98 7.97
CA PRO A 123 8.19 13.35 8.48
C PRO A 123 7.01 13.79 9.35
N LEU A 124 5.79 13.35 9.02
CA LEU A 124 4.59 13.67 9.77
C LEU A 124 4.49 12.87 11.08
N LEU A 125 4.89 11.60 11.06
CA LEU A 125 5.03 10.79 12.28
C LEU A 125 6.07 11.36 13.25
N ARG A 126 7.20 11.90 12.74
CA ARG A 126 8.16 12.63 13.58
C ARG A 126 7.54 13.86 14.24
N ARG A 127 6.71 14.63 13.51
CA ARG A 127 5.98 15.78 14.08
C ARG A 127 4.98 15.33 15.15
N ALA A 128 4.18 14.31 14.87
CA ALA A 128 3.26 13.73 15.85
C ALA A 128 3.99 13.26 17.13
N ALA A 129 5.20 12.72 17.00
CA ALA A 129 6.04 12.37 18.14
C ALA A 129 6.54 13.60 18.91
N ALA A 130 6.99 14.65 18.21
CA ALA A 130 7.43 15.91 18.81
C ALA A 130 6.28 16.61 19.56
N ASP A 131 5.05 16.50 19.04
CA ASP A 131 3.83 17.05 19.65
C ASP A 131 3.30 16.17 20.81
N GLY A 132 3.99 15.08 21.14
CA GLY A 132 3.62 14.19 22.25
C GLY A 132 2.42 13.28 21.97
N ARG A 133 1.97 13.17 20.71
CA ARG A 133 0.84 12.31 20.33
C ARG A 133 1.17 10.82 20.37
N LEU A 134 2.45 10.47 20.15
CA LEU A 134 2.99 9.11 20.21
C LEU A 134 4.49 9.12 20.53
N ARG A 135 5.09 7.95 20.77
CA ARG A 135 6.55 7.77 20.70
C ARG A 135 6.91 7.11 19.37
N LEU A 136 7.92 7.61 18.67
CA LEU A 136 8.35 7.00 17.41
C LEU A 136 9.27 5.80 17.67
N ALA A 137 9.09 4.70 16.93
CA ALA A 137 10.02 3.58 16.92
C ALA A 137 11.39 4.01 16.36
N PRO A 138 12.52 3.42 16.81
CA PRO A 138 13.84 3.80 16.31
C PRO A 138 14.00 3.56 14.81
N ARG A 139 13.33 2.53 14.25
CA ARG A 139 13.36 2.24 12.81
C ARG A 139 11.95 2.17 12.23
N PHE A 140 11.83 2.56 10.97
CA PHE A 140 10.70 2.16 10.13
C PHE A 140 11.08 0.90 9.35
N HIS A 141 10.09 0.22 8.78
CA HIS A 141 10.30 -1.00 8.00
C HIS A 141 9.71 -0.89 6.60
N GLY A 142 10.45 -1.38 5.61
CA GLY A 142 9.95 -1.57 4.26
C GLY A 142 9.51 -3.01 4.05
N PHE A 143 8.28 -3.20 3.58
CA PHE A 143 7.66 -4.51 3.39
C PHE A 143 7.55 -4.87 1.91
N PRO A 144 8.18 -5.98 1.45
CA PRO A 144 8.22 -6.33 0.03
C PRO A 144 6.88 -6.89 -0.46
N THR A 145 6.66 -6.83 -1.79
CA THR A 145 5.44 -7.34 -2.42
C THR A 145 5.76 -8.43 -3.44
N ASN A 146 5.97 -9.63 -2.92
CA ASN A 146 6.50 -10.78 -3.68
C ASN A 146 5.44 -11.56 -4.49
N ARG A 147 4.16 -11.16 -4.44
CA ARG A 147 3.01 -11.80 -5.12
C ARG A 147 2.87 -13.30 -4.79
N SER A 148 3.22 -13.69 -3.57
CA SER A 148 3.13 -15.07 -3.07
C SER A 148 2.71 -15.01 -1.60
N HIS A 149 1.57 -15.61 -1.25
CA HIS A 149 1.09 -15.60 0.14
C HIS A 149 2.10 -16.25 1.09
N ARG A 150 2.64 -17.41 0.69
CA ARG A 150 3.69 -18.10 1.44
C ARG A 150 4.93 -17.24 1.67
N GLN A 151 5.38 -16.50 0.64
CA GLN A 151 6.52 -15.60 0.82
C GLN A 151 6.16 -14.42 1.73
N THR A 152 4.95 -13.85 1.58
CA THR A 152 4.47 -12.78 2.44
C THR A 152 4.36 -13.19 3.91
N GLU A 153 3.99 -14.43 4.23
CA GLU A 153 3.99 -14.95 5.61
C GLU A 153 5.40 -14.95 6.22
N LEU A 154 6.41 -15.31 5.43
CA LEU A 154 7.81 -15.29 5.86
C LEU A 154 8.32 -13.84 6.03
N ASP A 155 7.98 -12.96 5.09
CA ASP A 155 8.30 -11.54 5.17
C ASP A 155 7.61 -10.91 6.41
N ALA A 156 6.38 -11.32 6.73
CA ALA A 156 5.65 -10.86 7.91
C ALA A 156 6.26 -11.37 9.23
N ALA A 157 6.76 -12.61 9.27
CA ALA A 157 7.52 -13.11 10.42
C ALA A 157 8.82 -12.30 10.65
N GLU A 158 9.58 -12.02 9.58
CA GLU A 158 10.77 -11.15 9.65
C GLU A 158 10.41 -9.72 10.10
N LEU A 159 9.29 -9.17 9.64
CA LEU A 159 8.78 -7.87 10.10
C LEU A 159 8.46 -7.89 11.60
N PHE A 160 7.82 -8.95 12.09
CA PHE A 160 7.53 -9.12 13.52
C PHE A 160 8.80 -9.12 14.37
N GLU A 161 9.82 -9.90 13.99
CA GLU A 161 11.10 -9.93 14.71
C GLU A 161 11.75 -8.54 14.81
N ARG A 162 11.66 -7.74 13.74
CA ARG A 162 12.17 -6.36 13.73
C ARG A 162 11.36 -5.44 14.63
N CYS A 163 10.03 -5.53 14.57
CA CYS A 163 9.13 -4.75 15.44
C CYS A 163 9.36 -5.09 16.91
N PHE A 164 9.54 -6.38 17.23
CA PHE A 164 9.84 -6.88 18.56
C PHE A 164 11.18 -6.36 19.07
N ALA A 165 12.25 -6.44 18.26
CA ALA A 165 13.56 -5.90 18.60
C ALA A 165 13.51 -4.38 18.87
N ASP A 166 12.66 -3.65 18.14
CA ASP A 166 12.45 -2.21 18.32
C ASP A 166 11.51 -1.85 19.48
N ARG A 167 10.98 -2.86 20.19
CA ARG A 167 9.98 -2.71 21.26
C ARG A 167 8.77 -1.90 20.81
N THR A 168 8.32 -2.19 19.60
CA THR A 168 7.15 -1.56 18.97
C THR A 168 5.89 -1.98 19.71
N ASP A 169 5.08 -1.00 20.09
CA ASP A 169 3.77 -1.21 20.72
C ASP A 169 2.63 -1.21 19.70
N ALA A 170 2.80 -0.55 18.55
CA ALA A 170 1.84 -0.55 17.46
C ALA A 170 2.46 -0.20 16.10
N ALA A 171 1.79 -0.54 15.00
CA ALA A 171 2.27 -0.25 13.64
C ALA A 171 1.24 0.49 12.77
N VAL A 172 1.72 1.47 12.01
CA VAL A 172 0.99 2.12 10.91
C VAL A 172 1.51 1.56 9.59
N LEU A 173 0.66 0.93 8.79
CA LEU A 173 1.03 0.24 7.55
C LEU A 173 0.49 1.00 6.34
N VAL A 174 1.35 1.50 5.45
CA VAL A 174 0.96 2.35 4.30
C VAL A 174 1.07 1.57 2.99
N ALA A 175 -0.08 1.28 2.37
CA ALA A 175 -0.19 0.47 1.16
C ALA A 175 -0.36 1.29 -0.12
N ASN A 176 0.51 1.08 -1.11
CA ASN A 176 0.56 1.96 -2.28
C ASN A 176 -0.07 1.39 -3.57
N CYS A 177 -0.17 0.06 -3.71
CA CYS A 177 -0.62 -0.64 -4.93
C CYS A 177 -1.56 -1.81 -4.59
N PRO A 178 -2.25 -2.48 -5.53
CA PRO A 178 -3.24 -3.51 -5.19
C PRO A 178 -2.63 -4.67 -4.39
N VAL A 179 -1.50 -5.22 -4.85
CA VAL A 179 -0.79 -6.29 -4.13
C VAL A 179 -0.20 -5.79 -2.81
N CYS A 180 0.19 -4.51 -2.72
CA CYS A 180 0.69 -3.91 -1.50
C CYS A 180 -0.38 -3.93 -0.39
N HIS A 181 -1.65 -3.70 -0.74
CA HIS A 181 -2.77 -3.78 0.19
C HIS A 181 -2.94 -5.20 0.73
N GLN A 182 -2.89 -6.21 -0.13
CA GLN A 182 -2.90 -7.61 0.31
C GLN A 182 -1.70 -7.93 1.21
N SER A 183 -0.48 -7.60 0.76
CA SER A 183 0.75 -7.93 1.49
C SER A 183 0.76 -7.31 2.89
N LEU A 184 0.35 -6.05 3.02
CA LEU A 184 0.24 -5.40 4.33
C LEU A 184 -0.98 -5.87 5.14
N SER A 185 -2.05 -6.35 4.50
CA SER A 185 -3.18 -6.98 5.21
C SER A 185 -2.73 -8.28 5.89
N LEU A 186 -1.97 -9.12 5.17
CA LEU A 186 -1.39 -10.35 5.74
C LEU A 186 -0.37 -10.03 6.85
N ALA A 187 0.46 -9.00 6.67
CA ALA A 187 1.39 -8.54 7.69
C ALA A 187 0.67 -8.02 8.95
N ALA A 188 -0.36 -7.19 8.78
CA ALA A 188 -1.18 -6.66 9.88
C ALA A 188 -1.78 -7.79 10.72
N ARG A 189 -2.34 -8.81 10.06
CA ARG A 189 -2.89 -9.99 10.75
C ARG A 189 -1.84 -10.71 11.59
N LEU A 190 -0.65 -10.96 11.05
CA LEU A 190 0.42 -11.63 11.78
C LEU A 190 0.90 -10.79 12.97
N LEU A 191 1.09 -9.49 12.80
CA LEU A 191 1.46 -8.59 13.90
C LEU A 191 0.40 -8.60 15.02
N GLU A 192 -0.88 -8.55 14.67
CA GLU A 192 -1.98 -8.55 15.65
C GLU A 192 -2.16 -9.89 16.36
N GLN A 193 -1.92 -11.01 15.69
CA GLN A 193 -1.85 -12.34 16.32
C GLN A 193 -0.75 -12.42 17.37
N ASN A 194 0.31 -11.63 17.22
CA ASN A 194 1.46 -11.58 18.12
C ASN A 194 1.46 -10.34 19.03
N GLY A 195 0.31 -9.69 19.20
CA GLY A 195 0.11 -8.66 20.21
C GLY A 195 0.56 -7.25 19.83
N ILE A 196 0.83 -6.97 18.54
CA ILE A 196 1.15 -5.62 18.04
C ILE A 196 -0.08 -5.07 17.30
N PRO A 197 -0.88 -4.17 17.91
CA PRO A 197 -1.94 -3.43 17.25
C PRO A 197 -1.48 -2.76 15.96
N THR A 198 -2.32 -2.80 14.94
CA THR A 198 -2.02 -2.27 13.61
C THR A 198 -3.18 -1.46 13.05
N VAL A 199 -2.83 -0.50 12.19
CA VAL A 199 -3.78 0.17 11.30
C VAL A 199 -3.21 0.19 9.87
N VAL A 200 -4.00 -0.28 8.91
CA VAL A 200 -3.67 -0.18 7.49
C VAL A 200 -4.21 1.14 6.95
N MET A 201 -3.38 1.91 6.26
CA MET A 201 -3.76 3.07 5.47
C MET A 201 -3.71 2.69 4.00
N GLY A 202 -4.81 2.88 3.27
CA GLY A 202 -4.88 2.44 1.88
C GLY A 202 -6.07 2.96 1.09
N CYS A 203 -5.99 2.78 -0.23
CA CYS A 203 -7.02 3.16 -1.20
C CYS A 203 -7.77 1.98 -1.82
N ALA A 204 -7.24 0.75 -1.76
CA ALA A 204 -7.93 -0.41 -2.33
C ALA A 204 -8.85 -1.08 -1.30
N ARG A 205 -10.04 -0.49 -1.11
CA ARG A 205 -11.00 -0.91 -0.09
C ARG A 205 -11.38 -2.37 -0.19
N ASP A 206 -11.80 -2.81 -1.37
CA ASP A 206 -12.29 -4.18 -1.60
C ASP A 206 -11.21 -5.23 -1.27
N ILE A 207 -9.96 -4.99 -1.65
CA ILE A 207 -8.83 -5.90 -1.34
C ILE A 207 -8.61 -6.02 0.17
N VAL A 208 -8.60 -4.90 0.90
CA VAL A 208 -8.34 -4.90 2.35
C VAL A 208 -9.50 -5.52 3.12
N GLU A 209 -10.74 -5.14 2.80
CA GLU A 209 -11.94 -5.69 3.45
C GLU A 209 -12.12 -7.18 3.14
N HIS A 210 -11.82 -7.61 1.90
CA HIS A 210 -11.84 -9.02 1.50
C HIS A 210 -10.78 -9.84 2.24
N CYS A 211 -9.56 -9.33 2.39
CA CYS A 211 -8.52 -10.03 3.17
C CYS A 211 -8.89 -10.12 4.67
N GLY A 212 -9.59 -9.12 5.20
CA GLY A 212 -9.97 -9.04 6.60
C GLY A 212 -8.81 -8.59 7.49
N VAL A 213 -8.82 -7.30 7.83
CA VAL A 213 -7.83 -6.66 8.70
C VAL A 213 -8.47 -6.14 9.99
N PRO A 214 -7.69 -6.00 11.08
CA PRO A 214 -8.21 -5.48 12.35
C PRO A 214 -8.72 -4.04 12.23
N ARG A 215 -7.92 -3.15 11.64
CA ARG A 215 -8.24 -1.73 11.48
C ARG A 215 -7.81 -1.23 10.10
N PHE A 216 -8.67 -0.47 9.44
CA PHE A 216 -8.41 0.10 8.12
C PHE A 216 -8.86 1.56 8.03
N LEU A 217 -7.94 2.46 7.69
CA LEU A 217 -8.27 3.79 7.19
C LEU A 217 -8.31 3.76 5.66
N PHE A 218 -9.52 3.92 5.13
CA PHE A 218 -9.76 3.99 3.70
C PHE A 218 -9.72 5.44 3.20
N SER A 219 -8.89 5.72 2.19
CA SER A 219 -8.94 6.97 1.42
C SER A 219 -9.32 6.67 -0.03
N ASP A 220 -10.40 7.27 -0.54
CA ASP A 220 -10.86 7.08 -1.92
C ASP A 220 -10.04 7.92 -2.91
N PHE A 221 -8.73 7.66 -2.96
CA PHE A 221 -7.73 8.37 -3.76
C PHE A 221 -7.06 7.41 -4.76
N PRO A 222 -6.37 7.95 -5.79
CA PRO A 222 -5.52 7.15 -6.67
C PRO A 222 -4.46 6.35 -5.89
N LEU A 223 -4.22 5.11 -6.33
CA LEU A 223 -3.21 4.25 -5.74
C LEU A 223 -1.83 4.89 -5.81
N GLY A 224 -1.21 5.05 -4.63
CA GLY A 224 0.04 5.79 -4.44
C GLY A 224 -0.10 6.97 -3.47
N ASN A 225 -1.32 7.28 -3.02
CA ASN A 225 -1.61 8.44 -2.18
C ASN A 225 -2.34 8.08 -0.86
N ALA A 226 -2.02 6.92 -0.28
CA ALA A 226 -2.72 6.41 0.91
C ALA A 226 -2.57 7.28 2.16
N ALA A 227 -1.58 8.17 2.21
CA ALA A 227 -1.28 9.04 3.34
C ALA A 227 -1.68 10.51 3.13
N GLY A 228 -2.52 10.81 2.15
CA GLY A 228 -3.05 12.17 1.92
C GLY A 228 -2.82 12.66 0.48
N ARG A 229 -3.32 13.85 0.19
CA ARG A 229 -3.12 14.52 -1.11
C ARG A 229 -1.69 15.07 -1.23
N PRO A 230 -1.10 15.08 -2.44
CA PRO A 230 0.23 15.66 -2.65
C PRO A 230 0.18 17.17 -2.45
N HIS A 231 1.22 17.72 -1.83
CA HIS A 231 1.37 19.15 -1.54
C HIS A 231 0.23 19.76 -0.71
N ASP A 232 -0.45 18.93 0.07
CA ASP A 232 -1.54 19.34 0.96
C ASP A 232 -1.24 18.84 2.39
N PRO A 233 -0.50 19.63 3.18
CA PRO A 233 -0.13 19.27 4.54
C PRO A 233 -1.34 19.04 5.47
N GLU A 234 -2.46 19.71 5.22
CA GLU A 234 -3.68 19.54 6.02
C GLU A 234 -4.32 18.18 5.72
N SER A 235 -4.44 17.80 4.45
CA SER A 235 -4.90 16.47 4.05
C SER A 235 -4.02 15.37 4.64
N GLN A 236 -2.70 15.52 4.58
CA GLN A 236 -1.77 14.53 5.11
C GLN A 236 -1.89 14.42 6.64
N ARG A 237 -1.97 15.55 7.35
CA ARG A 237 -2.18 15.59 8.80
C ARG A 237 -3.49 14.91 9.19
N LEU A 238 -4.61 15.30 8.56
CA LEU A 238 -5.91 14.70 8.85
C LEU A 238 -5.89 13.18 8.61
N THR A 239 -5.27 12.73 7.52
CA THR A 239 -5.20 11.31 7.18
C THR A 239 -4.41 10.53 8.23
N LEU A 240 -3.26 11.04 8.69
CA LEU A 240 -2.51 10.39 9.77
C LEU A 240 -3.30 10.42 11.10
N ASP A 241 -3.92 11.55 11.43
CA ASP A 241 -4.70 11.71 12.66
C ASP A 241 -5.83 10.69 12.73
N LEU A 242 -6.59 10.50 11.64
CA LEU A 242 -7.64 9.49 11.55
C LEU A 242 -7.10 8.06 11.75
N ALA A 243 -5.92 7.74 11.19
CA ALA A 243 -5.31 6.43 11.35
C ALA A 243 -4.88 6.17 12.81
N LEU A 244 -4.26 7.17 13.44
CA LEU A 244 -3.82 7.12 14.83
C LEU A 244 -5.00 7.04 15.81
N ASP A 245 -6.07 7.79 15.54
CA ASP A 245 -7.29 7.75 16.34
C ASP A 245 -7.96 6.38 16.20
N LEU A 246 -8.10 5.86 14.98
CA LEU A 246 -8.62 4.52 14.74
C LEU A 246 -7.80 3.44 15.47
N LEU A 247 -6.48 3.55 15.44
CA LEU A 247 -5.57 2.65 16.16
C LEU A 247 -5.88 2.63 17.67
N ALA A 248 -6.13 3.80 18.26
CA ALA A 248 -6.41 3.97 19.68
C ALA A 248 -7.85 3.61 20.09
N THR A 249 -8.84 3.83 19.22
CA THR A 249 -10.26 3.79 19.61
C THR A 249 -11.04 2.59 19.07
N ALA A 250 -10.53 1.84 18.09
CA ALA A 250 -11.25 0.66 17.59
C ALA A 250 -11.51 -0.34 18.72
N THR A 251 -12.72 -0.91 18.75
CA THR A 251 -13.15 -1.87 19.78
C THR A 251 -13.24 -3.30 19.26
N GLY A 252 -12.94 -3.54 17.98
CA GLY A 252 -12.98 -4.86 17.38
C GLY A 252 -12.36 -4.93 15.98
N PRO A 253 -12.19 -6.16 15.44
CA PRO A 253 -11.65 -6.37 14.10
C PRO A 253 -12.59 -5.84 13.01
N ARG A 254 -12.08 -5.74 11.78
CA ARG A 254 -12.83 -5.26 10.61
C ARG A 254 -13.39 -3.85 10.79
N THR A 255 -12.71 -3.02 11.59
CA THR A 255 -13.11 -1.63 11.76
C THR A 255 -12.53 -0.80 10.62
N THR A 256 -13.40 -0.33 9.72
CA THR A 256 -13.03 0.58 8.62
C THR A 256 -13.49 1.99 8.94
N VAL A 257 -12.57 2.96 8.92
CA VAL A 257 -12.88 4.39 8.89
C VAL A 257 -12.68 4.90 7.47
N VAL A 258 -13.66 5.63 6.96
CA VAL A 258 -13.58 6.28 5.64
C VAL A 258 -13.11 7.72 5.84
N SER A 259 -12.03 8.09 5.17
CA SER A 259 -11.55 9.47 5.11
C SER A 259 -12.63 10.37 4.50
N PRO A 260 -12.92 11.54 5.09
CA PRO A 260 -13.92 12.47 4.55
C PRO A 260 -13.40 13.25 3.34
N LEU A 261 -12.11 13.10 3.01
CA LEU A 261 -11.47 13.86 1.94
C LEU A 261 -11.84 13.29 0.57
N ALA A 262 -12.16 14.19 -0.37
CA ALA A 262 -12.29 13.86 -1.78
C ALA A 262 -10.98 14.12 -2.52
N TRP A 263 -10.61 13.22 -3.45
CA TRP A 263 -9.45 13.41 -4.32
C TRP A 263 -9.64 14.63 -5.24
N SER A 264 -10.77 14.65 -5.94
CA SER A 264 -11.16 15.69 -6.88
C SER A 264 -12.68 15.77 -6.96
N ALA A 265 -13.21 16.91 -7.40
CA ALA A 265 -14.64 17.08 -7.66
C ALA A 265 -15.12 16.20 -8.84
N ASP A 266 -14.25 15.98 -9.83
CA ASP A 266 -14.51 15.07 -10.94
C ASP A 266 -14.00 13.65 -10.61
N PRO A 267 -14.89 12.64 -10.50
CA PRO A 267 -14.52 11.26 -10.22
C PRO A 267 -13.98 10.50 -11.45
N ALA A 268 -13.84 11.12 -12.63
CA ALA A 268 -13.39 10.46 -13.86
C ALA A 268 -12.05 9.71 -13.74
N TRP A 269 -11.18 10.13 -12.82
CA TRP A 269 -9.91 9.44 -12.53
C TRP A 269 -10.10 7.96 -12.14
N LYS A 270 -11.23 7.61 -11.52
CA LYS A 270 -11.54 6.24 -11.12
C LYS A 270 -11.63 5.29 -12.32
N ARG A 271 -12.31 5.77 -13.37
CA ARG A 271 -12.50 5.04 -14.63
C ARG A 271 -11.18 4.85 -15.37
N ASP A 272 -10.22 5.76 -15.21
CA ASP A 272 -8.96 5.76 -15.93
C ASP A 272 -8.01 4.65 -15.45
N TYR A 273 -8.10 4.27 -14.16
CA TYR A 273 -7.19 3.29 -13.57
C TYR A 273 -7.36 1.89 -14.20
N ALA A 274 -6.30 1.40 -14.84
CA ALA A 274 -6.18 0.02 -15.35
C ALA A 274 -7.42 -0.46 -16.13
N ASN A 275 -8.02 0.41 -16.94
CA ASN A 275 -9.26 0.12 -17.63
C ASN A 275 -9.02 -0.38 -19.06
N PRO A 276 -9.20 -1.69 -19.35
CA PRO A 276 -8.96 -2.22 -20.68
C PRO A 276 -9.93 -1.67 -21.74
N ALA A 277 -11.12 -1.20 -21.35
CA ALA A 277 -12.09 -0.61 -22.28
C ALA A 277 -11.64 0.75 -22.85
N LEU A 278 -10.63 1.38 -22.25
CA LEU A 278 -10.03 2.63 -22.72
C LEU A 278 -8.81 2.41 -23.63
N LEU A 279 -8.36 1.16 -23.82
CA LEU A 279 -7.12 0.87 -24.55
C LEU A 279 -7.42 0.62 -26.03
N ALA A 280 -6.75 1.37 -26.91
CA ALA A 280 -6.71 1.07 -28.32
C ALA A 280 -5.94 -0.25 -28.58
N PRO A 281 -6.23 -1.01 -29.66
CA PRO A 281 -5.55 -2.29 -29.93
C PRO A 281 -4.03 -2.18 -30.01
N ALA A 282 -3.48 -1.12 -30.62
CA ALA A 282 -2.04 -0.89 -30.71
C ALA A 282 -1.41 -0.62 -29.33
N GLU A 283 -2.11 0.13 -28.49
CA GLU A 283 -1.68 0.42 -27.13
C GLU A 283 -1.69 -0.84 -26.26
N LEU A 284 -2.73 -1.67 -26.38
CA LEU A 284 -2.80 -2.94 -25.69
C LEU A 284 -1.66 -3.88 -26.09
N ALA A 285 -1.30 -3.94 -27.38
CA ALA A 285 -0.17 -4.74 -27.84
C ALA A 285 1.16 -4.25 -27.25
N ARG A 286 1.38 -2.93 -27.17
CA ARG A 286 2.56 -2.33 -26.51
C ARG A 286 2.61 -2.70 -25.03
N LEU A 287 1.52 -2.51 -24.30
CA LEU A 287 1.44 -2.82 -22.87
C LEU A 287 1.66 -4.30 -22.57
N ARG A 288 1.22 -5.22 -23.45
CA ARG A 288 1.51 -6.66 -23.34
C ARG A 288 3.02 -6.94 -23.39
N ALA A 289 3.72 -6.35 -24.37
CA ALA A 289 5.16 -6.52 -24.52
C ALA A 289 5.93 -5.96 -23.30
N GLU A 290 5.54 -4.78 -22.82
CA GLU A 290 6.15 -4.16 -21.64
C GLU A 290 5.89 -4.97 -20.36
N ALA A 291 4.67 -5.49 -20.19
CA ALA A 291 4.32 -6.31 -19.04
C ALA A 291 5.15 -7.61 -19.01
N GLU A 292 5.38 -8.26 -20.15
CA GLU A 292 6.21 -9.47 -20.22
C GLU A 292 7.69 -9.16 -19.94
N ALA A 293 8.25 -8.10 -20.53
CA ALA A 293 9.62 -7.68 -20.25
C ALA A 293 9.83 -7.41 -18.75
N ALA A 294 8.92 -6.65 -18.14
CA ALA A 294 8.98 -6.35 -16.72
C ALA A 294 8.74 -7.58 -15.82
N ARG A 295 7.96 -8.57 -16.29
CA ARG A 295 7.78 -9.85 -15.59
C ARG A 295 9.07 -10.64 -15.54
N VAL A 296 9.79 -10.73 -16.66
CA VAL A 296 11.09 -11.42 -16.76
C VAL A 296 12.11 -10.76 -15.83
N THR A 297 12.30 -9.44 -15.92
CA THR A 297 13.20 -8.70 -15.01
C THR A 297 12.85 -8.93 -13.54
N ALA A 298 11.57 -8.82 -13.19
CA ALA A 298 11.14 -9.01 -11.81
C ALA A 298 11.33 -10.44 -11.30
N ARG A 299 11.17 -11.45 -12.16
CA ARG A 299 11.39 -12.87 -11.84
C ARG A 299 12.86 -13.11 -11.56
N ASP A 300 13.73 -12.64 -12.43
CA ASP A 300 15.17 -12.90 -12.36
C ASP A 300 15.77 -12.22 -11.12
N LEU A 301 15.42 -10.97 -10.84
CA LEU A 301 15.82 -10.28 -9.60
C LEU A 301 15.29 -10.95 -8.33
N ARG A 302 14.05 -11.47 -8.37
CA ARG A 302 13.49 -12.20 -7.22
C ARG A 302 14.27 -13.49 -6.97
N ALA A 303 14.61 -14.22 -8.02
CA ALA A 303 15.33 -15.50 -7.93
C ALA A 303 16.77 -15.32 -7.44
N THR A 304 17.42 -14.18 -7.71
CA THR A 304 18.75 -13.88 -7.18
C THR A 304 18.74 -13.33 -5.76
N THR A 305 17.65 -12.66 -5.36
CA THR A 305 17.55 -12.00 -4.04
C THR A 305 16.97 -12.91 -2.97
N LEU A 306 15.97 -13.72 -3.31
CA LEU A 306 15.39 -14.70 -2.39
C LEU A 306 16.13 -16.03 -2.55
N PRO A 307 16.53 -16.70 -1.45
CA PRO A 307 17.17 -18.00 -1.54
C PRO A 307 16.26 -18.99 -2.28
N ALA A 308 16.85 -19.82 -3.16
CA ALA A 308 16.16 -20.94 -3.77
C ALA A 308 15.64 -21.84 -2.65
N ARG A 309 14.33 -22.07 -2.61
CA ARG A 309 13.67 -22.97 -1.65
C ARG A 309 13.04 -24.13 -2.39
#